data_AF-T0G3X0-F1
#
_entry.id   AF-T0G3X0-F1
#
_cell.length_a   1.000
_cell.length_b   1.000
_cell.length_c   1.000
_cell.angle_alpha   90.00
_cell.angle_beta   90.00
_cell.angle_gamma   90.00
#
_symmetry.space_group_name_H-M   'P 1'
#
loop_
_entity.id
_entity.type
_entity.pdbx_description
1 polymer ?
#
loop_
_entity_poly.entity_id
_entity_poly.type
_entity_poly.pdbx_seq_one_letter_code
_entity_poly.pdbx_strand_id
1 'polypeptide(L)'
;PARVAAARPVVDKIFPAGTYRRMMDGTMSKMMDSMMDGVMKMPIAQLARIGGVPQDRLASLDETSIEQISAIVDPNFRQRTKLGIDAMMASMADMMDGFEPKVRDALTRAYARKFDGRQLSELAAFFNTPTGGLYARESMMMFMDPEIMGEMQALMPEMMQKMPDMAARAEAAAKSLPPPRKIADLSPDERGKLAKLLGVKASDLTDQPATSDEGTK
;
A
#
# COMPACT_ATOMS: atom_id res chain seq x y z
N PRO A 1 -24.44 25.00 6.81
CA PRO A 1 -23.70 26.22 6.38
C PRO A 1 -22.79 26.79 7.46
N ALA A 2 -23.32 27.22 8.62
CA ALA A 2 -22.53 27.85 9.69
C ALA A 2 -21.42 26.94 10.27
N ARG A 3 -21.72 25.66 10.55
CA ARG A 3 -20.70 24.71 11.02
C ARG A 3 -19.62 24.40 10.00
N VAL A 4 -19.95 24.43 8.70
CA VAL A 4 -18.97 24.24 7.61
C VAL A 4 -18.02 25.43 7.56
N ALA A 5 -18.53 26.66 7.73
CA ALA A 5 -17.70 27.85 7.83
C ALA A 5 -16.78 27.81 9.07
N ALA A 6 -17.29 27.37 10.22
CA ALA A 6 -16.49 27.21 11.45
C ALA A 6 -15.43 26.10 11.36
N ALA A 7 -15.67 25.05 10.58
CA ALA A 7 -14.74 23.94 10.40
C ALA A 7 -13.59 24.24 9.43
N ARG A 8 -13.80 25.15 8.47
CA ARG A 8 -12.79 25.53 7.46
C ARG A 8 -11.44 25.95 8.07
N PRO A 9 -11.37 26.92 9.02
CA PRO A 9 -10.09 27.34 9.59
C PRO A 9 -9.38 26.24 10.39
N VAL A 10 -10.13 25.28 10.95
CA VAL A 10 -9.56 24.12 11.65
C VAL A 10 -8.89 23.19 10.63
N VAL A 11 -9.59 22.87 9.55
CA VAL A 11 -9.08 21.99 8.49
C VAL A 11 -7.91 22.61 7.74
N ASP A 12 -7.91 23.92 7.50
CA ASP A 12 -6.80 24.61 6.84
C ASP A 12 -5.48 24.52 7.63
N LYS A 13 -5.53 24.27 8.94
CA LYS A 13 -4.36 24.05 9.79
C LYS A 13 -3.88 22.60 9.77
N ILE A 14 -4.82 21.66 9.74
CA ILE A 14 -4.54 20.22 9.71
C ILE A 14 -4.04 19.78 8.33
N PHE A 15 -4.73 20.25 7.29
CA PHE A 15 -4.49 19.87 5.91
C PHE A 15 -4.31 21.14 5.05
N PRO A 16 -3.17 21.85 5.23
CA PRO A 16 -2.88 23.06 4.47
C PRO A 16 -2.74 22.78 2.97
N ALA A 17 -2.73 23.85 2.17
CA ALA A 17 -2.49 23.74 0.75
C ALA A 17 -1.12 23.09 0.46
N GLY A 18 -1.07 22.18 -0.51
CA GLY A 18 0.15 21.46 -0.92
C GLY A 18 0.60 20.41 0.10
N THR A 19 -0.32 19.87 0.91
CA THR A 19 -0.01 18.78 1.84
C THR A 19 0.35 17.51 1.08
N TYR A 20 -0.34 17.20 -0.01
CA TYR A 20 -0.01 16.03 -0.84
C TYR A 20 1.38 16.15 -1.45
N ARG A 21 1.68 17.29 -2.06
CA ARG A 21 3.02 17.56 -2.61
C ARG A 21 4.13 17.43 -1.58
N ARG A 22 3.99 18.07 -0.41
CA ARG A 22 4.98 17.99 0.68
C ARG A 22 5.24 16.56 1.14
N MET A 23 4.18 15.76 1.25
CA MET A 23 4.25 14.35 1.62
C MET A 23 5.02 13.52 0.58
N MET A 24 4.83 13.81 -0.71
CA MET A 24 5.53 13.13 -1.80
C MET A 24 7.00 13.56 -1.91
N ASP A 25 7.29 14.86 -1.83
CA ASP A 25 8.63 15.41 -2.02
C ASP A 25 9.59 15.01 -0.88
N GLY A 26 9.11 14.95 0.36
CA GLY A 26 9.96 14.78 1.54
C GLY A 26 10.25 13.33 1.90
N THR A 27 9.22 12.62 2.37
CA THR A 27 9.37 11.30 3.00
C THR A 27 9.40 10.19 1.96
N MET A 28 8.54 10.28 0.94
CA MET A 28 8.38 9.21 -0.05
C MET A 28 9.57 9.12 -1.00
N SER A 29 10.15 10.27 -1.41
CA SER A 29 11.36 10.29 -2.24
C SER A 29 12.52 9.55 -1.57
N LYS A 30 12.83 9.89 -0.30
CA LYS A 30 13.94 9.27 0.43
C LYS A 30 13.75 7.77 0.67
N MET A 31 12.51 7.37 0.96
CA MET A 31 12.15 5.97 1.12
C MET A 31 12.34 5.21 -0.19
N MET A 32 11.90 5.78 -1.31
CA MET A 32 12.04 5.18 -2.64
C MET A 32 13.52 5.07 -3.05
N ASP A 33 14.31 6.12 -2.82
CA ASP A 33 15.77 6.10 -3.07
C ASP A 33 16.43 4.97 -2.27
N SER A 34 16.08 4.82 -0.99
CA SER A 34 16.60 3.74 -0.12
C SER A 34 16.17 2.35 -0.60
N MET A 35 14.93 2.21 -1.05
CA MET A 35 14.41 0.95 -1.59
C MET A 35 15.10 0.57 -2.90
N MET A 36 15.28 1.54 -3.81
CA MET A 36 15.95 1.33 -5.09
C MET A 36 17.41 0.94 -4.88
N ASP A 37 18.12 1.59 -3.96
CA ASP A 37 19.48 1.19 -3.60
C ASP A 37 19.53 -0.22 -3.02
N GLY A 38 18.55 -0.61 -2.20
CA GLY A 38 18.43 -1.98 -1.68
C GLY A 38 18.24 -3.02 -2.79
N VAL A 39 17.36 -2.75 -3.75
CA VAL A 39 17.10 -3.65 -4.90
C VAL A 39 18.32 -3.75 -5.82
N MET A 40 18.97 -2.63 -6.13
CA MET A 40 20.13 -2.62 -7.05
C MET A 40 21.33 -3.38 -6.49
N LYS A 41 21.50 -3.36 -5.16
CA LYS A 41 22.56 -4.09 -4.45
C LYS A 41 22.20 -5.55 -4.18
N MET A 42 20.97 -5.97 -4.45
CA MET A 42 20.53 -7.34 -4.22
C MET A 42 21.16 -8.29 -5.26
N PRO A 43 21.73 -9.43 -4.82
CA PRO A 43 22.18 -10.47 -5.74
C PRO A 43 21.02 -11.05 -6.55
N ILE A 44 21.25 -11.36 -7.83
CA ILE A 44 20.20 -11.94 -8.70
C ILE A 44 19.73 -13.28 -8.18
N ALA A 45 20.61 -14.10 -7.61
CA ALA A 45 20.22 -15.36 -7.00
C ALA A 45 19.21 -15.16 -5.86
N GLN A 46 19.32 -14.07 -5.10
CA GLN A 46 18.37 -13.73 -4.03
C GLN A 46 17.02 -13.28 -4.60
N LEU A 47 17.02 -12.46 -5.65
CA LEU A 47 15.79 -12.05 -6.36
C LEU A 47 15.08 -13.24 -7.01
N ALA A 48 15.83 -14.13 -7.66
CA ALA A 48 15.30 -15.34 -8.29
C ALA A 48 14.72 -16.30 -7.23
N ARG A 49 15.33 -16.38 -6.04
CA ARG A 49 14.77 -17.13 -4.90
C ARG A 49 13.43 -16.53 -4.42
N ILE A 50 13.32 -15.20 -4.33
CA ILE A 50 12.06 -14.53 -4.00
C ILE A 50 11.00 -14.77 -5.08
N GLY A 51 11.40 -14.84 -6.35
CA GLY A 51 10.54 -15.16 -7.50
C GLY A 51 10.21 -16.64 -7.67
N GLY A 52 10.59 -17.52 -6.74
CA GLY A 52 10.25 -18.95 -6.77
C GLY A 52 11.13 -19.83 -7.66
N VAL A 53 12.33 -19.38 -8.05
CA VAL A 53 13.26 -20.17 -8.87
C VAL A 53 13.94 -21.26 -8.01
N PRO A 54 13.93 -22.54 -8.44
CA PRO A 54 14.57 -23.66 -7.74
C PRO A 54 16.08 -23.48 -7.48
N GLN A 55 16.56 -23.85 -6.29
CA GLN A 55 17.94 -23.58 -5.84
C GLN A 55 19.05 -24.22 -6.70
N ASP A 56 18.76 -25.35 -7.34
CA ASP A 56 19.68 -26.04 -8.27
C ASP A 56 20.00 -25.19 -9.51
N ARG A 57 19.11 -24.26 -9.88
CA ARG A 57 19.33 -23.28 -10.95
C ARG A 57 19.93 -21.96 -10.48
N LEU A 58 20.10 -21.75 -9.17
CA LEU A 58 20.63 -20.51 -8.58
C LEU A 58 22.15 -20.56 -8.34
N ALA A 59 22.74 -21.75 -8.19
CA ALA A 59 24.15 -21.93 -7.84
C ALA A 59 25.15 -21.31 -8.84
N SER A 60 24.71 -20.96 -10.06
CA SER A 60 25.52 -20.27 -11.07
C SER A 60 25.33 -18.75 -11.10
N LEU A 61 24.43 -18.20 -10.28
CA LEU A 61 23.99 -16.79 -10.32
C LEU A 61 24.40 -15.98 -9.07
N ASP A 62 25.10 -16.60 -8.12
CA ASP A 62 25.23 -16.11 -6.74
C ASP A 62 26.02 -14.80 -6.57
N GLU A 63 26.90 -14.44 -7.52
CA GLU A 63 27.78 -13.28 -7.36
C GLU A 63 27.37 -12.04 -8.18
N THR A 64 26.42 -12.17 -9.10
CA THR A 64 26.08 -11.07 -10.01
C THR A 64 24.90 -10.26 -9.50
N SER A 65 25.09 -8.95 -9.29
CA SER A 65 24.01 -8.02 -8.94
C SER A 65 23.30 -7.47 -10.19
N ILE A 66 22.08 -6.96 -10.02
CA ILE A 66 21.38 -6.22 -11.09
C ILE A 66 22.25 -5.06 -11.57
N GLU A 67 22.92 -4.35 -10.67
CA GLU A 67 23.77 -3.22 -11.01
C GLU A 67 24.91 -3.59 -11.98
N GLN A 68 25.56 -4.74 -11.77
CA GLN A 68 26.66 -5.18 -12.62
C GLN A 68 26.21 -5.55 -14.04
N ILE A 69 25.06 -6.22 -14.18
CA ILE A 69 24.50 -6.55 -15.51
C ILE A 69 23.98 -5.30 -16.20
N SER A 70 23.26 -4.45 -15.46
CA SER A 70 22.71 -3.22 -16.00
C SER A 70 23.81 -2.27 -16.49
N ALA A 71 24.95 -2.19 -15.80
CA ALA A 71 26.08 -1.36 -16.23
C ALA A 71 26.70 -1.81 -17.58
N ILE A 72 26.59 -3.09 -17.93
CA ILE A 72 27.06 -3.64 -19.20
C ILE A 72 26.06 -3.33 -20.34
N VAL A 73 24.76 -3.46 -20.07
CA VAL A 73 23.69 -3.31 -21.08
C VAL A 73 23.32 -1.85 -21.32
N ASP A 74 23.28 -1.04 -20.27
CA ASP A 74 22.99 0.39 -20.31
C ASP A 74 23.85 1.11 -19.26
N PRO A 75 24.97 1.73 -19.68
CA PRO A 75 25.84 2.49 -18.77
C PRO A 75 25.12 3.59 -17.99
N ASN A 76 23.95 4.04 -18.47
CA ASN A 76 23.12 5.05 -17.83
C ASN A 76 21.88 4.46 -17.13
N PHE A 77 21.78 3.14 -16.95
CA PHE A 77 20.60 2.47 -16.40
C PHE A 77 20.13 3.10 -15.09
N ARG A 78 21.05 3.34 -14.15
CA ARG A 78 20.73 3.96 -12.85
C ARG A 78 20.13 5.36 -13.03
N GLN A 79 20.72 6.16 -13.91
CA GLN A 79 20.22 7.51 -14.22
C GLN A 79 18.85 7.46 -14.93
N ARG A 80 18.69 6.57 -15.91
CA ARG A 80 17.42 6.39 -16.64
C ARG A 80 16.29 5.93 -15.72
N THR A 81 16.57 4.94 -14.88
CA THR A 81 15.61 4.43 -13.89
C THR A 81 15.21 5.52 -12.91
N LYS A 82 16.18 6.30 -12.40
CA LYS A 82 15.87 7.44 -11.51
C LYS A 82 15.00 8.48 -12.22
N LEU A 83 15.37 8.92 -13.42
CA LEU A 83 14.59 9.89 -14.19
C LEU A 83 13.17 9.40 -14.48
N GLY A 84 13.00 8.10 -14.77
CA GLY A 84 11.69 7.48 -14.97
C GLY A 84 10.84 7.50 -13.69
N ILE A 85 11.43 7.14 -12.55
CA ILE A 85 10.75 7.18 -11.25
C ILE A 85 10.39 8.62 -10.88
N ASP A 86 11.34 9.55 -11.00
CA ASP A 86 11.11 10.98 -10.69
C ASP A 86 9.97 11.55 -11.55
N ALA A 87 9.92 11.21 -12.85
CA ALA A 87 8.84 11.64 -13.76
C ALA A 87 7.48 11.02 -13.41
N MET A 88 7.46 9.74 -13.04
CA MET A 88 6.24 9.06 -12.58
C MET A 88 5.72 9.69 -11.29
N MET A 89 6.61 10.00 -10.35
CA MET A 89 6.28 10.64 -9.07
C MET A 89 5.77 12.06 -9.27
N ALA A 90 6.39 12.85 -10.15
CA ALA A 90 5.89 14.17 -10.51
C ALA A 90 4.47 14.10 -11.09
N SER A 91 4.21 13.14 -11.98
CA SER A 91 2.87 12.92 -12.55
C SER A 91 1.83 12.55 -11.48
N MET A 92 2.23 11.74 -10.50
CA MET A 92 1.38 11.39 -9.35
C MET A 92 1.12 12.60 -8.44
N ALA A 93 2.13 13.43 -8.20
CA ALA A 93 1.99 14.66 -7.42
C ALA A 93 1.01 15.62 -8.07
N ASP A 94 1.13 15.85 -9.39
CA ASP A 94 0.20 16.70 -10.15
C ASP A 94 -1.26 16.18 -10.06
N MET A 95 -1.45 14.87 -10.15
CA MET A 95 -2.75 14.24 -9.98
C MET A 95 -3.32 14.50 -8.57
N MET A 96 -2.51 14.32 -7.54
CA MET A 96 -2.94 14.52 -6.15
C MET A 96 -3.19 15.99 -5.81
N ASP A 97 -2.41 16.91 -6.38
CA ASP A 97 -2.66 18.35 -6.24
C ASP A 97 -4.00 18.75 -6.85
N GLY A 98 -4.39 18.14 -7.98
CA GLY A 98 -5.74 18.30 -8.54
C GLY A 98 -6.84 17.73 -7.66
N PHE A 99 -6.55 16.70 -6.85
CA PHE A 99 -7.49 16.07 -5.93
C PHE A 99 -7.59 16.78 -4.58
N GLU A 100 -6.52 17.46 -4.15
CA GLU A 100 -6.39 18.11 -2.85
C GLU A 100 -7.58 18.99 -2.45
N PRO A 101 -8.08 19.90 -3.32
CA PRO A 101 -9.19 20.78 -2.95
C PRO A 101 -10.45 20.00 -2.59
N LYS A 102 -10.73 18.90 -3.30
CA LYS A 102 -11.90 18.05 -3.06
C LYS A 102 -11.80 17.32 -1.72
N VAL A 103 -10.60 16.86 -1.37
CA VAL A 103 -10.32 16.23 -0.07
C VAL A 103 -10.51 17.23 1.06
N ARG A 104 -9.94 18.45 0.93
CA ARG A 104 -10.09 19.51 1.94
C ARG A 104 -11.54 19.91 2.16
N ASP A 105 -12.31 20.02 1.09
CA ASP A 105 -13.74 20.29 1.17
C ASP A 105 -14.51 19.15 1.85
N ALA A 106 -14.18 17.90 1.53
CA ALA A 106 -14.77 16.72 2.17
C ALA A 106 -14.42 16.64 3.66
N LEU A 107 -13.17 16.92 4.02
CA LEU A 107 -12.68 16.93 5.40
C LEU A 107 -13.36 18.05 6.20
N THR A 108 -13.51 19.24 5.61
CA THR A 108 -14.28 20.35 6.21
C THR A 108 -15.71 19.94 6.53
N ARG A 109 -16.40 19.27 5.60
CA ARG A 109 -17.76 18.75 5.85
C ARG A 109 -17.77 17.67 6.93
N ALA A 110 -16.75 16.81 6.99
CA ALA A 110 -16.64 15.79 8.02
C ALA A 110 -16.46 16.40 9.42
N TYR A 111 -15.57 17.38 9.56
CA TYR A 111 -15.36 18.11 10.81
C TYR A 111 -16.63 18.84 11.26
N ALA A 112 -17.34 19.50 10.34
CA ALA A 112 -18.61 20.18 10.63
C ALA A 112 -19.73 19.25 11.11
N ARG A 113 -19.67 17.95 10.77
CA ARG A 113 -20.61 16.93 11.27
C ARG A 113 -20.18 16.34 12.61
N LYS A 114 -18.87 16.17 12.82
CA LYS A 114 -18.31 15.51 14.01
C LYS A 114 -18.22 16.44 15.23
N PHE A 115 -17.99 17.73 15.02
CA PHE A 115 -17.79 18.71 16.08
C PHE A 115 -18.85 19.78 16.07
N ASP A 116 -19.26 20.23 17.25
CA ASP A 116 -20.14 21.38 17.40
C ASP A 116 -19.38 22.72 17.21
N GLY A 117 -20.11 23.83 17.22
CA GLY A 117 -19.51 25.15 16.99
C GLY A 117 -18.50 25.58 18.06
N ARG A 118 -18.72 25.18 19.32
CA ARG A 118 -17.81 25.52 20.43
C ARG A 118 -16.50 24.73 20.28
N GLN A 119 -16.60 23.42 20.04
CA GLN A 119 -15.44 22.56 19.82
C GLN A 119 -14.61 23.00 18.61
N LEU A 120 -15.26 23.39 17.50
CA LEU A 120 -14.56 23.92 16.34
C LEU A 120 -13.83 25.25 16.66
N SER A 121 -14.44 26.13 17.46
CA SER A 121 -13.81 27.36 17.90
C SER A 121 -12.60 27.12 18.81
N GLU A 122 -12.70 26.15 19.73
CA GLU A 122 -11.61 25.76 20.62
C GLU A 122 -10.43 25.17 19.83
N LEU A 123 -10.71 24.28 18.88
CA LEU A 123 -9.70 23.72 17.98
C LEU A 123 -9.03 24.82 17.15
N ALA A 124 -9.80 25.75 16.60
CA ALA A 124 -9.25 26.87 15.84
C ALA A 124 -8.35 27.76 16.70
N ALA A 125 -8.76 28.06 17.94
CA ALA A 125 -7.95 28.83 18.88
C ALA A 125 -6.63 28.10 19.21
N PHE A 126 -6.69 26.80 19.50
CA PHE A 126 -5.50 25.99 19.77
C PHE A 126 -4.56 25.95 18.56
N PHE A 127 -5.07 25.67 17.35
CA PHE A 127 -4.25 25.58 16.14
C PHE A 127 -3.67 26.92 15.67
N ASN A 128 -4.15 28.04 16.21
CA ASN A 128 -3.53 29.35 16.02
C ASN A 128 -2.35 29.62 16.96
N THR A 129 -2.13 28.79 17.98
CA THR A 129 -0.88 28.83 18.77
C THR A 129 0.29 28.24 17.98
N PRO A 130 1.55 28.61 18.27
CA PRO A 130 2.72 28.00 17.64
C PRO A 130 2.74 26.46 17.76
N THR A 131 2.49 25.94 18.97
CA THR A 131 2.46 24.50 19.24
C THR A 131 1.28 23.81 18.55
N GLY A 132 0.08 24.36 18.65
CA GLY A 132 -1.11 23.75 18.04
C GLY A 132 -1.04 23.76 16.51
N GLY A 133 -0.47 24.81 15.91
CA GLY A 133 -0.23 24.86 14.48
C GLY A 133 0.80 23.83 14.01
N LEU A 134 1.86 23.60 14.79
CA LEU A 134 2.82 22.52 14.52
C LEU A 134 2.13 21.15 14.63
N TYR A 135 1.46 20.90 15.75
CA TYR A 135 0.75 19.64 15.99
C TYR A 135 -0.27 19.33 14.88
N ALA A 136 -1.07 20.32 14.45
CA ALA A 136 -2.06 20.13 13.39
C ALA A 136 -1.43 19.65 12.08
N ARG A 137 -0.29 20.24 11.68
CA ARG A 137 0.43 19.86 10.45
C ARG A 137 1.13 18.51 10.56
N GLU A 138 1.80 18.24 11.69
CA GLU A 138 2.63 17.05 11.86
C GLU A 138 1.81 15.80 12.23
N SER A 139 0.67 15.95 12.90
CA SER A 139 -0.11 14.81 13.43
C SER A 139 -0.53 13.79 12.38
N MET A 140 -0.86 14.22 11.15
CA MET A 140 -1.16 13.30 10.05
C MET A 140 0.09 12.65 9.45
N MET A 141 1.21 13.38 9.44
CA MET A 141 2.49 12.88 8.91
C MET A 141 3.18 11.91 9.87
N MET A 142 2.81 11.91 11.15
CA MET A 142 3.40 11.03 12.17
C MET A 142 3.26 9.54 11.84
N PHE A 143 2.19 9.11 11.17
CA PHE A 143 2.09 7.71 10.71
C PHE A 143 3.06 7.35 9.57
N MET A 144 3.62 8.35 8.91
CA MET A 144 4.67 8.19 7.92
C MET A 144 6.06 8.47 8.50
N ASP A 145 6.15 8.65 9.82
CA ASP A 145 7.43 8.81 10.48
C ASP A 145 8.30 7.56 10.29
N PRO A 146 9.59 7.70 9.94
CA PRO A 146 10.48 6.57 9.71
C PRO A 146 10.59 5.61 10.90
N GLU A 147 10.51 6.09 12.15
CA GLU A 147 10.58 5.25 13.33
C GLU A 147 9.33 4.38 13.44
N ILE A 148 8.14 4.97 13.26
CA ILE A 148 6.86 4.23 13.28
C ILE A 148 6.80 3.21 12.13
N MET A 149 7.21 3.61 10.94
CA MET A 149 7.26 2.72 9.78
C MET A 149 8.29 1.58 9.98
N GLY A 150 9.41 1.86 10.64
CA GLY A 150 10.42 0.86 11.00
C GLY A 150 9.87 -0.21 11.93
N GLU A 151 9.12 0.18 12.95
CA GLU A 151 8.43 -0.77 13.85
C GLU A 151 7.40 -1.62 13.10
N MET A 152 6.62 -1.02 12.19
CA MET A 152 5.70 -1.78 11.34
C MET A 152 6.41 -2.80 10.45
N GLN A 153 7.58 -2.45 9.89
CA GLN A 153 8.40 -3.39 9.12
C GLN A 153 8.96 -4.51 10.00
N ALA A 154 9.37 -4.21 11.23
CA ALA A 154 9.86 -5.19 12.19
C ALA A 154 8.78 -6.20 12.62
N LEU A 155 7.49 -5.84 12.52
CA LEU A 155 6.37 -6.73 12.82
C LEU A 155 6.10 -7.77 11.71
N MET A 156 6.50 -7.50 10.47
CA MET A 156 6.19 -8.38 9.33
C MET A 156 6.72 -9.82 9.50
N PRO A 157 7.97 -10.06 9.95
CA PRO A 157 8.46 -11.40 10.23
C PRO A 157 7.65 -12.15 11.30
N GLU A 158 7.24 -11.47 12.38
CA GLU A 158 6.44 -12.07 13.43
C GLU A 158 5.05 -12.47 12.90
N MET A 159 4.45 -11.62 12.06
CA MET A 159 3.19 -11.94 11.39
C MET A 159 3.31 -13.19 10.54
N MET A 160 4.37 -13.31 9.72
CA MET A 160 4.63 -14.49 8.89
C MET A 160 4.84 -15.75 9.73
N GLN A 161 5.52 -15.65 10.88
CA GLN A 161 5.70 -16.78 11.80
C GLN A 161 4.38 -17.24 12.43
N LYS A 162 3.42 -16.32 12.63
CA LYS A 162 2.10 -16.63 13.21
C LYS A 162 1.04 -17.05 12.18
N MET A 163 1.31 -16.94 10.87
CA MET A 163 0.37 -17.33 9.82
C MET A 163 -0.16 -18.77 9.97
N PRO A 164 0.66 -19.79 10.29
CA PRO A 164 0.16 -21.16 10.48
C PRO A 164 -0.84 -21.27 11.65
N ASP A 165 -0.57 -20.61 12.77
CA ASP A 165 -1.47 -20.60 13.92
C ASP A 165 -2.80 -19.89 13.60
N MET A 166 -2.74 -18.82 12.80
CA MET A 166 -3.92 -18.12 12.31
C MET A 166 -4.75 -19.01 11.38
N ALA A 167 -4.11 -19.76 10.47
CA ALA A 167 -4.76 -20.72 9.60
C ALA A 167 -5.44 -21.84 10.40
N ALA A 168 -4.74 -22.43 11.38
CA ALA A 168 -5.30 -23.47 12.24
C ALA A 168 -6.51 -22.98 13.05
N ARG A 169 -6.49 -21.72 13.52
CA ARG A 169 -7.64 -21.10 14.20
C ARG A 169 -8.82 -20.90 13.24
N ALA A 170 -8.57 -20.47 12.01
CA ALA A 170 -9.60 -20.32 10.99
C ALA A 170 -10.23 -21.67 10.62
N GLU A 171 -9.42 -22.72 10.43
CA GLU A 171 -9.89 -24.08 10.19
C GLU A 171 -10.73 -24.59 11.37
N ALA A 172 -10.28 -24.41 12.61
CA ALA A 172 -11.02 -24.81 13.79
C ALA A 172 -12.38 -24.13 13.89
N ALA A 173 -12.47 -22.84 13.55
CA ALA A 173 -13.74 -22.12 13.50
C ALA A 173 -14.66 -22.65 12.38
N ALA A 174 -14.09 -23.05 11.24
CA ALA A 174 -14.83 -23.57 10.09
C ALA A 174 -15.28 -25.03 10.23
N LYS A 175 -14.76 -25.79 11.22
CA LYS A 175 -15.14 -27.22 11.44
C LYS A 175 -16.64 -27.46 11.63
N SER A 176 -17.39 -26.45 12.06
CA SER A 176 -18.85 -26.55 12.23
C SER A 176 -19.63 -26.44 10.92
N LEU A 177 -18.98 -26.02 9.83
CA LEU A 177 -19.59 -25.87 8.52
C LEU A 177 -19.35 -27.11 7.65
N PRO A 178 -20.31 -27.48 6.78
CA PRO A 178 -20.04 -28.48 5.75
C PRO A 178 -18.90 -28.01 4.84
N PRO A 179 -18.15 -28.95 4.23
CA PRO A 179 -17.08 -28.59 3.30
C PRO A 179 -17.64 -27.71 2.17
N PRO A 180 -16.84 -26.77 1.63
CA PRO A 180 -17.23 -26.01 0.45
C PRO A 180 -17.70 -26.96 -0.67
N ARG A 181 -18.84 -26.63 -1.30
CA ARG A 181 -19.34 -27.39 -2.46
C ARG A 181 -18.31 -27.31 -3.58
N LYS A 182 -18.08 -28.45 -4.24
CA LYS A 182 -17.26 -28.47 -5.45
C LYS A 182 -18.04 -27.86 -6.61
N ILE A 183 -17.36 -27.29 -7.59
CA ILE A 183 -17.90 -26.85 -8.87
C ILE A 183 -18.64 -28.01 -9.56
N ALA A 184 -18.14 -29.24 -9.42
CA ALA A 184 -18.82 -30.45 -9.89
C ALA A 184 -20.17 -30.73 -9.20
N ASP A 185 -20.38 -30.22 -7.98
CA ASP A 185 -21.61 -30.39 -7.19
C ASP A 185 -22.62 -29.25 -7.46
N LEU A 186 -22.32 -28.32 -8.36
CA LEU A 186 -23.22 -27.24 -8.75
C LEU A 186 -24.22 -27.72 -9.81
N SER A 187 -25.49 -27.34 -9.66
CA SER A 187 -26.49 -27.54 -10.71
C SER A 187 -26.15 -26.75 -11.98
N PRO A 188 -26.68 -27.13 -13.15
CA PRO A 188 -26.45 -26.39 -14.40
C PRO A 188 -26.79 -24.89 -14.30
N ASP A 189 -27.85 -24.55 -13.57
CA ASP A 189 -28.27 -23.16 -13.34
C ASP A 189 -27.30 -22.41 -12.42
N GLU A 190 -26.81 -23.04 -11.35
CA GLU A 190 -25.82 -22.46 -10.45
C GLU A 190 -24.47 -22.26 -11.17
N ARG A 191 -24.06 -23.24 -11.97
CA ARG A 191 -22.84 -23.16 -12.78
C ARG A 191 -22.95 -22.08 -13.85
N GLY A 192 -24.11 -21.94 -14.49
CA GLY A 192 -24.40 -20.87 -15.45
C GLY A 192 -24.38 -19.48 -14.81
N LYS A 193 -24.96 -19.34 -13.60
CA LYS A 193 -24.89 -18.09 -12.81
C LYS A 193 -23.45 -17.76 -12.44
N LEU A 194 -22.68 -18.74 -11.95
CA LEU A 194 -21.29 -18.56 -11.57
C LEU A 194 -20.42 -18.16 -12.77
N ALA A 195 -20.61 -18.82 -13.92
CA ALA A 195 -19.90 -18.51 -15.16
C ALA A 195 -20.18 -17.08 -15.63
N LYS A 196 -21.44 -16.65 -15.59
CA LYS A 196 -21.84 -15.29 -15.95
C LYS A 196 -21.21 -14.23 -15.03
N LEU A 197 -21.14 -14.50 -13.73
CA LEU A 197 -20.51 -13.59 -12.76
C LEU A 197 -19.00 -13.47 -12.98
N LEU A 198 -18.35 -14.58 -13.35
CA LEU A 198 -16.90 -14.64 -13.58
C LEU A 198 -16.50 -14.26 -15.01
N GLY A 199 -17.46 -14.03 -15.92
CA GLY A 199 -17.19 -13.70 -17.32
C GLY A 199 -16.56 -14.84 -18.13
N VAL A 200 -16.71 -16.09 -17.67
CA VAL A 200 -16.15 -17.29 -18.32
C VAL A 200 -17.26 -18.19 -18.85
N LYS A 201 -16.94 -19.19 -19.68
CA LYS A 201 -17.92 -20.19 -20.09
C LYS A 201 -18.15 -21.19 -18.97
N ALA A 202 -19.37 -21.69 -18.84
CA ALA A 202 -19.71 -22.68 -17.81
C ALA A 202 -18.88 -23.97 -17.94
N SER A 203 -18.53 -24.37 -19.16
CA SER A 203 -17.64 -25.51 -19.45
C SER A 203 -16.25 -25.36 -18.86
N ASP A 204 -15.79 -24.13 -18.65
CA ASP A 204 -14.42 -23.81 -18.25
C ASP A 204 -14.29 -23.68 -16.72
N LEU A 205 -15.42 -23.74 -16.00
CA LEU A 205 -15.42 -23.82 -14.54
C LEU A 205 -14.96 -25.21 -14.10
N THR A 206 -13.82 -25.24 -13.42
CA THR A 206 -13.24 -26.45 -12.82
C THR A 206 -12.92 -26.20 -11.35
N ASP A 207 -13.01 -27.23 -10.53
CA ASP A 207 -12.40 -27.26 -9.21
C ASP A 207 -10.87 -27.26 -9.38
N GLN A 208 -10.25 -26.08 -9.53
CA GLN A 208 -8.82 -26.02 -9.27
C GLN A 208 -8.62 -26.23 -7.78
N PRO A 209 -7.68 -27.09 -7.35
CA PRO A 209 -7.25 -27.04 -5.96
C PRO A 209 -6.82 -25.60 -5.68
N ALA A 210 -7.32 -25.01 -4.59
CA ALA A 210 -6.72 -23.81 -4.04
C ALA A 210 -5.22 -24.10 -3.96
N THR A 211 -4.42 -23.35 -4.69
CA THR A 211 -3.02 -23.62 -4.95
C THR A 211 -2.26 -23.79 -3.62
N SER A 212 -2.11 -25.03 -3.17
CA SER A 212 -0.93 -25.51 -2.47
C SER A 212 0.12 -25.82 -3.54
N ASP A 213 0.54 -24.80 -4.29
CA ASP A 213 1.63 -24.90 -5.25
C ASP A 213 2.33 -23.54 -5.34
N GLU A 214 2.84 -23.08 -4.19
CA GLU A 214 4.11 -22.36 -4.21
C GLU A 214 5.20 -23.42 -4.40
N GLY A 215 5.56 -23.64 -5.67
CA GLY A 215 6.87 -24.14 -6.08
C GLY A 215 7.08 -25.65 -6.02
N THR A 216 6.69 -26.37 -7.07
CA THR A 216 7.57 -27.40 -7.63
C THR A 216 7.41 -27.53 -9.15
N LYS A 217 8.28 -26.87 -9.92
CA LYS A 217 8.91 -27.37 -11.17
C LYS A 217 10.00 -26.44 -11.69
#